data_AF-A0A7W2TCQ0-F1
#
_entry.id   AF-A0A7W2TCQ0-F1
#
_cell.length_a   1.000
_cell.length_b   1.000
_cell.length_c   1.000
_cell.angle_alpha   90.00
_cell.angle_beta   90.00
_cell.angle_gamma   90.00
#
_symmetry.space_group_name_H-M   'P 1'
#
loop_
_entity.id
_entity.type
_entity.pdbx_description
1 polymer ?
#
loop_
_entity_poly.entity_id
_entity_poly.type
_entity_poly.pdbx_seq_one_letter_code
_entity_poly.pdbx_strand_id
1 'polypeptide(L)'
;MNLEQALLVIATAHGNELPVEALEAVKMNWSVFYPDLERLIDQFITDDISLTDEQQAILFFGTLLLAELKYVPALSKCLQLFSRSDSFLTPLEGVFGDALTELTPTLFYNVADGNTQVLSDYIVDGHQAMYCKASAIEAVFAQYEVGVIDKTELGEHVTRWLAAFLALPNSISSFLMSALADSCIEYQLDNFKHQFVELCDKDLFDEDRFKKSEVKAWHRGDAPKLIESGIIQAEFSVVDTLKAWIDDDSEEELLDTLPSEDHDIFESLMAEGGLLANILYDEKTILENSVPVSSLAIAGRNDRCPCGSGKKYKKCCLQ
;
A
#
# COMPACT_ATOMS: atom_id res chain seq x y z
N MET A 1 31.30 -6.03 11.36
CA MET A 1 31.39 -5.70 9.92
C MET A 1 31.69 -4.21 9.79
N ASN A 2 32.55 -3.78 8.85
CA ASN A 2 32.73 -2.34 8.58
C ASN A 2 31.71 -1.84 7.53
N LEU A 3 31.60 -0.53 7.33
CA LEU A 3 30.58 0.04 6.43
C LEU A 3 30.75 -0.42 4.97
N GLU A 4 31.96 -0.43 4.42
CA GLU A 4 32.21 -0.89 3.04
C GLU A 4 31.78 -2.35 2.83
N GLN A 5 32.10 -3.22 3.79
CA GLN A 5 31.67 -4.62 3.77
C GLN A 5 30.15 -4.74 3.87
N ALA A 6 29.52 -3.93 4.73
CA ALA A 6 28.07 -3.94 4.89
C ALA A 6 27.35 -3.50 3.60
N LEU A 7 27.82 -2.45 2.95
CA LEU A 7 27.26 -1.99 1.68
C LEU A 7 27.43 -3.02 0.57
N LEU A 8 28.57 -3.72 0.52
CA LEU A 8 28.76 -4.82 -0.42
C LEU A 8 27.77 -5.96 -0.18
N VAL A 9 27.56 -6.35 1.08
CA VAL A 9 26.59 -7.41 1.43
C VAL A 9 25.17 -7.01 1.04
N ILE A 10 24.78 -5.75 1.29
CA ILE A 10 23.47 -5.23 0.89
C ILE A 10 23.33 -5.21 -0.63
N ALA A 11 24.34 -4.71 -1.35
CA ALA A 11 24.35 -4.61 -2.80
C ALA A 11 24.21 -5.97 -3.50
N THR A 12 24.73 -7.04 -2.90
CA THR A 12 24.69 -8.40 -3.46
C THR A 12 23.65 -9.30 -2.79
N ALA A 13 22.75 -8.74 -1.98
CA ALA A 13 21.70 -9.51 -1.35
C ALA A 13 20.71 -9.98 -2.44
N HIS A 14 20.45 -11.28 -2.49
CA HIS A 14 19.55 -11.89 -3.46
C HIS A 14 18.69 -12.97 -2.79
N GLY A 15 17.45 -13.11 -3.24
CA GLY A 15 16.49 -14.07 -2.70
C GLY A 15 15.95 -13.66 -1.32
N ASN A 16 15.45 -14.64 -0.56
CA ASN A 16 14.72 -14.42 0.70
C ASN A 16 15.64 -14.29 1.94
N GLU A 17 16.95 -14.03 1.76
CA GLU A 17 17.88 -13.83 2.88
C GLU A 17 18.10 -12.34 3.16
N LEU A 18 17.58 -11.87 4.30
CA LEU A 18 17.76 -10.49 4.73
C LEU A 18 19.18 -10.24 5.29
N PRO A 19 19.92 -9.20 4.84
CA PRO A 19 21.29 -8.94 5.27
C PRO A 19 21.36 -8.23 6.65
N VAL A 20 20.85 -8.89 7.70
CA VAL A 20 20.66 -8.31 9.04
C VAL A 20 21.93 -7.69 9.62
N GLU A 21 23.06 -8.42 9.63
CA GLU A 21 24.31 -7.90 10.19
C GLU A 21 24.83 -6.65 9.44
N ALA A 22 24.57 -6.57 8.14
CA ALA A 22 24.95 -5.42 7.33
C ALA A 22 24.06 -4.21 7.61
N LEU A 23 22.75 -4.41 7.75
CA LEU A 23 21.81 -3.35 8.13
C LEU A 23 22.15 -2.76 9.51
N GLU A 24 22.47 -3.61 10.50
CA GLU A 24 22.95 -3.15 11.81
C GLU A 24 24.26 -2.36 11.70
N ALA A 25 25.21 -2.82 10.89
CA ALA A 25 26.46 -2.11 10.67
C ALA A 25 26.25 -0.74 9.99
N VAL A 26 25.32 -0.63 9.04
CA VAL A 26 24.93 0.65 8.43
C VAL A 26 24.32 1.59 9.48
N LYS A 27 23.38 1.11 10.31
CA LYS A 27 22.79 1.90 11.41
C LYS A 27 23.85 2.44 12.38
N MET A 28 24.81 1.60 12.77
CA MET A 28 25.90 2.01 13.66
C MET A 28 26.84 3.06 13.04
N ASN A 29 26.88 3.17 11.71
CA ASN A 29 27.71 4.12 10.96
C ASN A 29 26.87 5.18 10.23
N TRP A 30 25.65 5.46 10.72
CA TRP A 30 24.66 6.27 10.01
C TRP A 30 25.17 7.64 9.55
N SER A 31 25.89 8.38 10.40
CA SER A 31 26.41 9.71 10.06
C SER A 31 27.41 9.70 8.90
N VAL A 32 28.07 8.56 8.68
CA VAL A 32 29.01 8.37 7.57
C VAL A 32 28.26 7.90 6.32
N PHE A 33 27.23 7.06 6.47
CA PHE A 33 26.45 6.50 5.38
C PHE A 33 25.44 7.50 4.77
N TYR A 34 24.76 8.30 5.58
CA TYR A 34 23.66 9.16 5.12
C TYR A 34 24.02 10.07 3.93
N PRO A 35 25.21 10.72 3.88
CA PRO A 35 25.59 11.51 2.70
C PRO A 35 25.63 10.71 1.39
N ASP A 36 25.98 9.43 1.43
CA ASP A 36 25.95 8.56 0.25
C ASP A 36 24.52 8.18 -0.14
N LEU A 37 23.64 7.91 0.83
CA LEU A 37 22.21 7.69 0.58
C LEU A 37 21.56 8.94 -0.04
N GLU A 38 21.83 10.12 0.52
CA GLU A 38 21.31 11.38 0.00
C GLU A 38 21.76 11.63 -1.45
N ARG A 39 23.01 11.29 -1.79
CA ARG A 39 23.51 11.34 -3.17
C ARG A 39 22.76 10.37 -4.10
N LEU A 40 22.43 9.17 -3.63
CA LEU A 40 21.64 8.20 -4.42
C LEU A 40 20.21 8.69 -4.64
N ILE A 41 19.59 9.28 -3.62
CA ILE A 41 18.28 9.94 -3.74
C ILE A 41 18.34 11.04 -4.81
N ASP A 42 19.35 11.91 -4.76
CA ASP A 42 19.50 13.00 -5.73
C ASP A 42 19.75 12.50 -7.16
N GLN A 43 20.53 11.42 -7.30
CA GLN A 43 20.76 10.77 -8.57
C GLN A 43 19.45 10.20 -9.14
N PHE A 44 18.65 9.51 -8.33
CA PHE A 44 17.35 8.97 -8.74
C PHE A 44 16.34 10.08 -9.09
N ILE A 45 16.27 11.16 -8.31
CA ILE A 45 15.40 12.30 -8.60
C ILE A 45 15.75 12.94 -9.95
N THR A 46 17.05 13.00 -10.27
CA THR A 46 17.55 13.60 -11.52
C THR A 46 17.29 12.69 -12.73
N ASP A 47 17.56 11.40 -12.58
CA ASP A 47 17.40 10.38 -13.62
C ASP A 47 17.06 9.04 -12.96
N ASP A 48 15.78 8.67 -12.99
CA ASP A 48 15.21 7.55 -12.24
C ASP A 48 15.55 6.17 -12.82
N ILE A 49 16.24 6.13 -13.96
CA ILE A 49 16.78 4.90 -14.57
C ILE A 49 18.31 4.80 -14.45
N SER A 50 18.96 5.75 -13.76
CA SER A 50 20.43 5.83 -13.72
C SER A 50 21.09 4.96 -12.65
N LEU A 51 20.32 4.45 -11.68
CA LEU A 51 20.83 3.61 -10.60
C LEU A 51 21.04 2.18 -11.08
N THR A 52 22.18 1.58 -10.72
CA THR A 52 22.39 0.12 -10.87
C THR A 52 21.57 -0.66 -9.84
N ASP A 53 21.36 -1.95 -10.06
CA ASP A 53 20.62 -2.82 -9.14
C ASP A 53 21.21 -2.78 -7.71
N GLU A 54 22.55 -2.73 -7.60
CA GLU A 54 23.23 -2.58 -6.30
C GLU A 54 22.90 -1.25 -5.62
N GLN A 55 22.81 -0.16 -6.40
CA GLN A 55 22.45 1.15 -5.88
C GLN A 55 20.98 1.23 -5.50
N GLN A 56 20.10 0.53 -6.23
CA GLN A 56 18.68 0.42 -5.89
C GLN A 56 18.49 -0.34 -4.57
N ALA A 57 19.24 -1.42 -4.33
CA ALA A 57 19.21 -2.13 -3.05
C ALA A 57 19.64 -1.22 -1.88
N ILE A 58 20.72 -0.44 -2.06
CA ILE A 58 21.16 0.54 -1.04
C ILE A 58 20.10 1.64 -0.84
N LEU A 59 19.49 2.14 -1.92
CA LEU A 59 18.41 3.13 -1.85
C LEU A 59 17.20 2.57 -1.07
N PHE A 60 16.77 1.35 -1.36
CA PHE A 60 15.67 0.66 -0.69
C PHE A 60 15.91 0.57 0.82
N PHE A 61 16.95 -0.15 1.24
CA PHE A 61 17.24 -0.36 2.66
C PHE A 61 17.59 0.95 3.38
N GLY A 62 18.37 1.81 2.76
CA GLY A 62 18.74 3.10 3.31
C GLY A 62 17.51 3.97 3.58
N THR A 63 16.52 3.95 2.68
CA THR A 63 15.27 4.71 2.83
C THR A 63 14.42 4.16 3.97
N LEU A 64 14.27 2.84 4.10
CA LEU A 64 13.55 2.24 5.22
C LEU A 64 14.24 2.55 6.57
N LEU A 65 15.57 2.59 6.59
CA LEU A 65 16.33 2.99 7.78
C LEU A 65 16.10 4.45 8.18
N LEU A 66 15.72 5.35 7.26
CA LEU A 66 15.30 6.72 7.61
C LEU A 66 14.06 6.68 8.53
N ALA A 67 13.12 5.78 8.25
CA ALA A 67 11.92 5.59 9.05
C ALA A 67 12.24 5.00 10.42
N GLU A 68 13.05 3.94 10.48
CA GLU A 68 13.42 3.26 11.73
C GLU A 68 14.20 4.20 12.65
N LEU A 69 15.14 4.98 12.09
CA LEU A 69 15.93 5.94 12.84
C LEU A 69 15.21 7.27 13.09
N LYS A 70 13.98 7.43 12.58
CA LYS A 70 13.18 8.67 12.64
C LYS A 70 14.01 9.90 12.21
N TYR A 71 14.75 9.77 11.11
CA TYR A 71 15.79 10.73 10.73
C TYR A 71 15.22 11.96 10.01
N VAL A 72 14.66 12.88 10.80
CA VAL A 72 14.00 14.13 10.35
C VAL A 72 14.77 14.95 9.31
N PRO A 73 16.11 15.09 9.34
CA PRO A 73 16.83 15.87 8.33
C PRO A 73 16.60 15.41 6.89
N ALA A 74 16.19 14.16 6.68
CA ALA A 74 15.91 13.61 5.36
C ALA A 74 14.50 13.93 4.82
N LEU A 75 13.59 14.52 5.61
CA LEU A 75 12.19 14.72 5.22
C LEU A 75 12.04 15.34 3.83
N SER A 76 12.79 16.40 3.55
CA SER A 76 12.71 17.07 2.25
C SER A 76 13.15 16.17 1.09
N LYS A 77 14.16 15.33 1.30
CA LYS A 77 14.67 14.39 0.29
C LYS A 77 13.73 13.20 0.11
N CYS A 78 13.17 12.67 1.19
CA CYS A 78 12.12 11.65 1.14
C CYS A 78 10.95 12.13 0.31
N LEU A 79 10.39 13.31 0.61
CA LEU A 79 9.23 13.81 -0.13
C LEU A 79 9.56 14.03 -1.62
N GLN A 80 10.76 14.52 -1.96
CA GLN A 80 11.16 14.65 -3.37
C GLN A 80 11.31 13.29 -4.09
N LEU A 81 11.87 12.28 -3.41
CA LEU A 81 11.98 10.92 -3.95
C LEU A 81 10.59 10.34 -4.25
N PHE A 82 9.68 10.44 -3.28
CA PHE A 82 8.33 9.94 -3.40
C PHE A 82 7.40 10.91 -4.14
N SER A 83 7.87 12.02 -4.71
CA SER A 83 7.10 12.83 -5.66
C SER A 83 7.10 12.25 -7.08
N ARG A 84 7.91 11.22 -7.36
CA ARG A 84 7.97 10.55 -8.67
C ARG A 84 6.67 9.78 -8.96
N SER A 85 6.49 9.38 -10.22
CA SER A 85 5.37 8.51 -10.58
C SER A 85 5.52 7.19 -9.84
N ASP A 86 4.44 6.72 -9.22
CA ASP A 86 4.41 5.57 -8.31
C ASP A 86 3.42 4.49 -8.76
N SER A 87 2.96 4.56 -10.01
CA SER A 87 2.13 3.52 -10.63
C SER A 87 2.95 2.29 -11.00
N PHE A 88 2.28 1.21 -11.37
CA PHE A 88 2.89 -0.04 -11.85
C PHE A 88 3.91 0.19 -12.98
N LEU A 89 5.04 -0.53 -12.93
CA LEU A 89 6.17 -0.46 -13.88
C LEU A 89 6.87 0.91 -13.93
N THR A 90 6.73 1.72 -12.89
CA THR A 90 7.53 2.93 -12.75
C THR A 90 8.87 2.62 -12.09
N PRO A 91 9.93 3.42 -12.32
CA PRO A 91 11.21 3.19 -11.66
C PRO A 91 11.12 3.22 -10.13
N LEU A 92 10.21 4.02 -9.56
CA LEU A 92 10.02 4.07 -8.10
C LEU A 92 9.43 2.76 -7.59
N GLU A 93 8.42 2.22 -8.28
CA GLU A 93 7.86 0.90 -7.99
C GLU A 93 8.89 -0.22 -8.19
N GLY A 94 9.75 -0.13 -9.20
CA GLY A 94 10.84 -1.10 -9.39
C GLY A 94 11.85 -1.15 -8.23
N VAL A 95 12.04 -0.05 -7.49
CA VAL A 95 12.93 -0.02 -6.31
C VAL A 95 12.22 -0.51 -5.05
N PHE A 96 10.97 -0.09 -4.84
CA PHE A 96 10.28 -0.27 -3.56
C PHE A 96 9.28 -1.42 -3.54
N GLY A 97 8.77 -1.87 -4.69
CA GLY A 97 7.73 -2.90 -4.79
C GLY A 97 6.57 -2.61 -3.82
N ASP A 98 6.13 -3.64 -3.10
CA ASP A 98 5.03 -3.53 -2.13
C ASP A 98 5.33 -2.58 -0.96
N ALA A 99 6.62 -2.36 -0.62
CA ALA A 99 6.98 -1.38 0.40
C ALA A 99 6.55 0.05 0.04
N LEU A 100 6.35 0.33 -1.25
CA LEU A 100 5.86 1.63 -1.72
C LEU A 100 4.48 1.96 -1.16
N THR A 101 3.57 0.98 -1.05
CA THR A 101 2.23 1.20 -0.50
C THR A 101 2.14 0.84 0.98
N GLU A 102 2.87 -0.19 1.42
CA GLU A 102 2.76 -0.73 2.79
C GLU A 102 3.62 0.04 3.81
N LEU A 103 4.79 0.58 3.42
CA LEU A 103 5.75 1.17 4.36
C LEU A 103 5.93 2.69 4.21
N THR A 104 5.53 3.27 3.08
CA THR A 104 5.57 4.74 2.88
C THR A 104 4.75 5.53 3.92
N PRO A 105 3.56 5.09 4.39
CA PRO A 105 2.84 5.80 5.46
C PRO A 105 3.66 5.88 6.75
N THR A 106 4.31 4.77 7.12
CA THR A 106 5.21 4.68 8.26
C THR A 106 6.44 5.57 8.09
N LEU A 107 7.06 5.56 6.90
CA LEU A 107 8.19 6.43 6.58
C LEU A 107 7.83 7.91 6.74
N PHE A 108 6.73 8.35 6.14
CA PHE A 108 6.29 9.74 6.22
C PHE A 108 5.92 10.14 7.64
N TYR A 109 5.22 9.28 8.38
CA TYR A 109 4.88 9.55 9.77
C TYR A 109 6.13 9.72 10.65
N ASN A 110 7.08 8.79 10.56
CA ASN A 110 8.28 8.78 11.41
C ASN A 110 9.28 9.88 11.05
N VAL A 111 9.48 10.17 9.76
CA VAL A 111 10.45 11.18 9.31
C VAL A 111 9.88 12.60 9.41
N ALA A 112 8.55 12.78 9.32
CA ALA A 112 7.95 14.09 9.46
C ALA A 112 8.00 14.64 10.89
N ASP A 113 8.04 13.77 11.91
CA ASP A 113 8.12 14.15 13.34
C ASP A 113 7.11 15.26 13.71
N GLY A 114 5.86 15.08 13.28
CA GLY A 114 4.77 16.03 13.51
C GLY A 114 4.78 17.28 12.65
N ASN A 115 5.61 17.36 11.60
CA ASN A 115 5.56 18.44 10.61
C ASN A 115 4.41 18.23 9.60
N THR A 116 3.18 18.34 10.10
CA THR A 116 1.92 18.10 9.38
C THR A 116 1.78 19.00 8.16
N GLN A 117 2.15 20.28 8.28
CA GLN A 117 1.99 21.25 7.20
C GLN A 117 2.80 20.87 5.96
N VAL A 118 4.01 20.33 6.14
CA VAL A 118 4.86 19.88 5.02
C VAL A 118 4.23 18.68 4.30
N LEU A 119 3.64 17.73 5.03
CA LEU A 119 2.89 16.62 4.42
C LEU A 119 1.63 17.14 3.69
N SER A 120 0.91 18.09 4.29
CA SER A 120 -0.23 18.74 3.65
C SER A 120 0.14 19.49 2.38
N ASP A 121 1.32 20.12 2.32
CA ASP A 121 1.80 20.81 1.12
C ASP A 121 2.16 19.81 0.02
N TYR A 122 2.82 18.70 0.39
CA TYR A 122 3.12 17.58 -0.51
C TYR A 122 1.84 16.98 -1.15
N ILE A 123 0.79 16.72 -0.36
CA ILE A 123 -0.48 16.14 -0.86
C ILE A 123 -1.10 16.96 -2.00
N VAL A 124 -1.06 18.29 -1.89
CA VAL A 124 -1.68 19.20 -2.87
C VAL A 124 -0.75 19.65 -3.99
N ASP A 125 0.53 19.28 -3.93
CA ASP A 125 1.50 19.67 -4.94
C ASP A 125 1.25 18.99 -6.31
N GLY A 126 1.80 19.53 -7.40
CA GLY A 126 1.48 19.14 -8.78
C GLY A 126 2.02 17.79 -9.26
N HIS A 127 2.65 16.98 -8.39
CA HIS A 127 3.27 15.72 -8.78
C HIS A 127 2.27 14.55 -8.94
N GLN A 128 2.74 13.48 -9.57
CA GLN A 128 1.92 12.34 -10.03
C GLN A 128 1.90 11.15 -9.06
N ALA A 129 2.49 11.28 -7.88
CA ALA A 129 2.60 10.20 -6.90
C ALA A 129 1.25 9.93 -6.23
N MET A 130 0.43 9.08 -6.83
CA MET A 130 -0.93 8.79 -6.42
C MET A 130 -0.97 8.08 -5.06
N TYR A 131 -0.21 6.99 -4.94
CA TYR A 131 -0.17 6.16 -3.73
C TYR A 131 0.57 6.88 -2.61
N CYS A 132 1.71 7.52 -2.90
CA CYS A 132 2.48 8.22 -1.89
C CYS A 132 1.70 9.41 -1.30
N LYS A 133 0.87 10.10 -2.10
CA LYS A 133 -0.04 11.12 -1.58
C LYS A 133 -1.10 10.54 -0.64
N ALA A 134 -1.63 9.34 -0.92
CA ALA A 134 -2.52 8.66 0.01
C ALA A 134 -1.78 8.27 1.31
N SER A 135 -0.54 7.78 1.21
CA SER A 135 0.31 7.51 2.38
C SER A 135 0.57 8.76 3.23
N ALA A 136 0.72 9.93 2.61
CA ALA A 136 0.85 11.19 3.34
C ALA A 136 -0.46 11.59 4.06
N ILE A 137 -1.63 11.30 3.47
CA ILE A 137 -2.93 11.47 4.14
C ILE A 137 -2.97 10.59 5.39
N GLU A 138 -2.66 9.30 5.25
CA GLU A 138 -2.64 8.33 6.36
C GLU A 138 -1.70 8.79 7.49
N ALA A 139 -0.50 9.27 7.14
CA ALA A 139 0.45 9.82 8.10
C ALA A 139 -0.08 11.02 8.89
N VAL A 140 -0.80 11.95 8.24
CA VAL A 140 -1.42 13.10 8.91
C VAL A 140 -2.57 12.67 9.83
N PHE A 141 -3.38 11.70 9.40
CA PHE A 141 -4.44 11.15 10.26
C PHE A 141 -3.89 10.43 11.49
N ALA A 142 -2.78 9.71 11.35
CA ALA A 142 -2.08 9.13 12.50
C ALA A 142 -1.51 10.18 13.45
N GLN A 143 -1.00 11.30 12.94
CA GLN A 143 -0.58 12.44 13.78
C GLN A 143 -1.74 12.99 14.61
N TYR A 144 -2.95 13.07 14.04
CA TYR A 144 -4.14 13.42 14.81
C TYR A 144 -4.45 12.38 15.89
N GLU A 145 -4.32 11.09 15.56
CA GLU A 145 -4.62 10.01 16.50
C GLU A 145 -3.79 10.07 17.78
N VAL A 146 -2.47 10.26 17.60
CA VAL A 146 -1.53 10.34 18.73
C VAL A 146 -1.53 11.71 19.40
N GLY A 147 -2.39 12.64 18.95
CA GLY A 147 -2.57 13.96 19.53
C GLY A 147 -1.50 14.98 19.17
N VAL A 148 -0.75 14.77 18.08
CA VAL A 148 0.22 15.74 17.54
C VAL A 148 -0.51 16.96 16.96
N ILE A 149 -1.61 16.73 16.25
CA ILE A 149 -2.53 17.78 15.77
C ILE A 149 -3.91 17.58 16.40
N ASP A 150 -4.67 18.65 16.50
CA ASP A 150 -6.05 18.57 16.98
C ASP A 150 -7.06 18.41 15.84
N LYS A 151 -8.33 18.21 16.20
CA LYS A 151 -9.42 18.02 15.22
C LYS A 151 -9.66 19.26 14.34
N THR A 152 -9.35 20.44 14.85
CA THR A 152 -9.53 21.69 14.09
C THR A 152 -8.48 21.77 12.99
N GLU A 153 -7.21 21.55 13.32
CA GLU A 153 -6.10 21.52 12.35
C GLU A 153 -6.30 20.42 11.29
N LEU A 154 -6.65 19.19 11.71
CA LEU A 154 -6.99 18.13 10.77
C LEU A 154 -8.14 18.54 9.83
N GLY A 155 -9.18 19.18 10.36
CA GLY A 155 -10.31 19.68 9.56
C GLY A 155 -9.89 20.74 8.53
N GLU A 156 -8.96 21.64 8.87
CA GLU A 156 -8.42 22.62 7.92
C GLU A 156 -7.66 21.94 6.78
N HIS A 157 -6.84 20.93 7.09
CA HIS A 157 -6.14 20.12 6.10
C HIS A 157 -7.09 19.35 5.16
N VAL A 158 -8.07 18.63 5.71
CA VAL A 158 -9.08 17.92 4.92
C VAL A 158 -9.81 18.88 3.98
N THR A 159 -10.19 20.07 4.47
CA THR A 159 -10.85 21.10 3.66
C THR A 159 -9.96 21.57 2.51
N ARG A 160 -8.67 21.81 2.79
CA ARG A 160 -7.67 22.21 1.80
C ARG A 160 -7.49 21.15 0.70
N TRP A 161 -7.36 19.88 1.10
CA TRP A 161 -7.15 18.78 0.15
C TRP A 161 -8.37 18.54 -0.72
N LEU A 162 -9.57 18.53 -0.14
CA LEU A 162 -10.82 18.46 -0.89
C LEU A 162 -10.92 19.57 -1.94
N ALA A 163 -10.60 20.81 -1.56
CA ALA A 163 -10.62 21.92 -2.50
C ALA A 163 -9.61 21.73 -3.66
N ALA A 164 -8.41 21.23 -3.36
CA ALA A 164 -7.38 20.95 -4.36
C ALA A 164 -7.81 19.84 -5.34
N PHE A 165 -8.35 18.73 -4.83
CA PHE A 165 -8.79 17.60 -5.65
C PHE A 165 -9.97 17.98 -6.55
N LEU A 166 -10.91 18.80 -6.03
CA LEU A 166 -12.05 19.31 -6.82
C LEU A 166 -11.64 20.31 -7.89
N ALA A 167 -10.56 21.08 -7.67
CA ALA A 167 -10.09 22.07 -8.62
C ALA A 167 -9.44 21.45 -9.87
N LEU A 168 -8.88 20.25 -9.75
CA LEU A 168 -8.20 19.53 -10.83
C LEU A 168 -8.68 18.06 -10.95
N PRO A 169 -9.92 17.82 -11.42
CA PRO A 169 -10.46 16.47 -11.56
C PRO A 169 -9.67 15.63 -12.58
N ASN A 170 -9.12 14.52 -12.11
CA ASN A 170 -8.41 13.48 -12.86
C ASN A 170 -8.41 12.16 -12.04
N SER A 171 -7.87 11.07 -12.61
CA SER A 171 -7.84 9.77 -11.92
C SER A 171 -7.13 9.80 -10.57
N ILE A 172 -6.01 10.52 -10.45
CA ILE A 172 -5.29 10.71 -9.18
C ILE A 172 -6.18 11.42 -8.16
N SER A 173 -6.83 12.51 -8.54
CA SER A 173 -7.71 13.25 -7.63
C SER A 173 -8.92 12.41 -7.21
N SER A 174 -9.46 11.54 -8.08
CA SER A 174 -10.57 10.65 -7.74
C SER A 174 -10.13 9.55 -6.76
N PHE A 175 -8.94 8.99 -6.97
CA PHE A 175 -8.33 8.04 -6.04
C PHE A 175 -8.08 8.69 -4.67
N LEU A 176 -7.49 9.88 -4.65
CA LEU A 176 -7.22 10.62 -3.41
C LEU A 176 -8.50 11.07 -2.70
N MET A 177 -9.54 11.41 -3.46
CA MET A 177 -10.87 11.69 -2.91
C MET A 177 -11.44 10.46 -2.18
N SER A 178 -11.29 9.28 -2.79
CA SER A 178 -11.68 8.00 -2.19
C SER A 178 -10.85 7.68 -0.94
N ALA A 179 -9.52 7.79 -0.99
CA ALA A 179 -8.64 7.57 0.17
C ALA A 179 -8.94 8.53 1.33
N LEU A 180 -9.20 9.80 1.02
CA LEU A 180 -9.57 10.80 2.02
C LEU A 180 -10.94 10.53 2.65
N ALA A 181 -11.92 10.09 1.85
CA ALA A 181 -13.24 9.73 2.35
C ALA A 181 -13.16 8.53 3.30
N ASP A 182 -12.37 7.51 2.94
CA ASP A 182 -12.12 6.35 3.78
C ASP A 182 -11.51 6.75 5.13
N SER A 183 -10.43 7.54 5.11
CA SER A 183 -9.82 8.09 6.33
C SER A 183 -10.82 8.90 7.17
N CYS A 184 -11.66 9.73 6.55
CA CYS A 184 -12.67 10.50 7.26
C CYS A 184 -13.73 9.61 7.94
N ILE A 185 -14.11 8.49 7.32
CA ILE A 185 -15.04 7.50 7.88
C ILE A 185 -14.40 6.80 9.07
N GLU A 186 -13.17 6.28 8.91
CA GLU A 186 -12.49 5.53 9.96
C GLU A 186 -12.26 6.35 11.23
N TYR A 187 -11.94 7.63 11.07
CA TYR A 187 -11.69 8.57 12.17
C TYR A 187 -12.93 9.37 12.61
N GLN A 188 -14.10 9.09 12.03
CA GLN A 188 -15.38 9.73 12.40
C GLN A 188 -15.37 11.27 12.31
N LEU A 189 -14.84 11.81 11.21
CA LEU A 189 -14.90 13.24 10.89
C LEU A 189 -16.29 13.65 10.35
N ASP A 190 -17.32 13.45 11.17
CA ASP A 190 -18.74 13.60 10.80
C ASP A 190 -19.11 14.94 10.15
N ASN A 191 -18.37 16.00 10.47
CA ASN A 191 -18.57 17.32 9.89
C ASN A 191 -18.38 17.35 8.37
N PHE A 192 -17.62 16.41 7.79
CA PHE A 192 -17.42 16.27 6.35
C PHE A 192 -18.41 15.32 5.68
N LYS A 193 -19.19 14.54 6.44
CA LYS A 193 -20.11 13.53 5.89
C LYS A 193 -21.04 14.12 4.83
N HIS A 194 -21.66 15.26 5.11
CA HIS A 194 -22.59 15.89 4.16
C HIS A 194 -21.91 16.21 2.83
N GLN A 195 -20.68 16.74 2.88
CA GLN A 195 -19.91 17.09 1.70
C GLN A 195 -19.58 15.84 0.86
N PHE A 196 -19.09 14.76 1.49
CA PHE A 196 -18.82 13.52 0.76
C PHE A 196 -20.08 12.89 0.16
N VAL A 197 -21.23 12.96 0.84
CA VAL A 197 -22.52 12.51 0.29
C VAL A 197 -22.89 13.28 -0.98
N GLU A 198 -22.72 14.60 -0.99
CA GLU A 198 -22.97 15.43 -2.20
C GLU A 198 -22.00 15.10 -3.35
N LEU A 199 -20.78 14.68 -3.03
CA LEU A 199 -19.79 14.27 -4.03
C LEU A 199 -20.12 12.91 -4.66
N CYS A 200 -20.87 12.03 -3.97
CA CYS A 200 -21.27 10.74 -4.52
C CYS A 200 -22.10 10.88 -5.81
N ASP A 201 -22.90 11.94 -5.93
CA ASP A 201 -23.75 12.19 -7.08
C ASP A 201 -22.98 12.76 -8.28
N LYS A 202 -21.70 13.12 -8.10
CA LYS A 202 -20.84 13.73 -9.13
C LYS A 202 -19.86 12.75 -9.78
N ASP A 203 -19.88 11.48 -9.38
CA ASP A 203 -19.00 10.43 -9.91
C ASP A 203 -17.49 10.73 -9.78
N LEU A 204 -17.11 11.36 -8.67
CA LEU A 204 -15.74 11.82 -8.41
C LEU A 204 -14.90 10.84 -7.57
N PHE A 205 -15.47 9.69 -7.21
CA PHE A 205 -14.76 8.65 -6.46
C PHE A 205 -14.22 7.61 -7.42
N ASP A 206 -13.04 7.09 -7.11
CA ASP A 206 -12.60 5.80 -7.65
C ASP A 206 -13.45 4.69 -7.02
N GLU A 207 -14.37 4.12 -7.81
CA GLU A 207 -15.27 3.06 -7.35
C GLU A 207 -14.58 1.69 -7.23
N ASP A 208 -13.41 1.47 -7.84
CA ASP A 208 -12.65 0.24 -7.67
C ASP A 208 -12.02 0.20 -6.27
N ARG A 209 -11.57 1.36 -5.78
CA ARG A 209 -11.09 1.53 -4.40
C ARG A 209 -12.23 1.64 -3.38
N PHE A 210 -13.28 2.41 -3.67
CA PHE A 210 -14.19 2.91 -2.65
C PHE A 210 -15.63 2.98 -3.12
N LYS A 211 -16.54 2.28 -2.44
CA LYS A 211 -17.95 2.27 -2.87
C LYS A 211 -18.69 3.46 -2.27
N LYS A 212 -19.42 4.21 -3.10
CA LYS A 212 -20.33 5.30 -2.65
C LYS A 212 -21.32 4.88 -1.56
N SER A 213 -21.63 3.58 -1.46
CA SER A 213 -22.45 3.03 -0.37
C SER A 213 -21.82 3.19 1.00
N GLU A 214 -20.49 3.24 1.10
CA GLU A 214 -19.74 3.36 2.35
C GLU A 214 -19.94 4.75 2.97
N VAL A 215 -19.87 5.81 2.16
CA VAL A 215 -20.24 7.19 2.58
C VAL A 215 -21.69 7.25 3.06
N LYS A 216 -22.60 6.56 2.35
CA LYS A 216 -24.03 6.52 2.72
C LYS A 216 -24.26 5.75 4.03
N ALA A 217 -23.47 4.70 4.27
CA ALA A 217 -23.48 3.88 5.47
C ALA A 217 -22.67 4.46 6.64
N TRP A 218 -21.97 5.59 6.45
CA TRP A 218 -21.24 6.26 7.53
C TRP A 218 -22.19 6.62 8.67
N HIS A 219 -22.11 5.91 9.79
CA HIS A 219 -22.97 6.13 10.95
C HIS A 219 -22.15 6.61 12.16
N ARG A 220 -22.72 7.57 12.88
CA ARG A 220 -22.17 8.25 14.06
C ARG A 220 -21.83 7.36 15.27
N GLY A 221 -22.09 6.06 15.17
CA GLY A 221 -22.10 5.13 16.30
C GLY A 221 -20.91 4.19 16.36
N ASP A 222 -20.07 4.16 15.33
CA ASP A 222 -18.87 3.34 15.33
C ASP A 222 -17.78 4.04 16.14
N ALA A 223 -17.09 3.29 17.00
CA ALA A 223 -15.90 3.80 17.66
C ALA A 223 -14.86 4.16 16.58
N PRO A 224 -14.13 5.29 16.72
CA PRO A 224 -13.03 5.57 15.81
C PRO A 224 -12.08 4.38 15.85
N LYS A 225 -11.66 3.90 14.68
CA LYS A 225 -10.56 2.93 14.64
C LYS A 225 -9.30 3.70 15.00
N LEU A 226 -8.77 3.43 16.18
CA LEU A 226 -7.42 3.83 16.56
C LEU A 226 -6.43 2.78 16.01
N ILE A 227 -5.16 3.16 15.80
CA ILE A 227 -3.97 2.39 15.37
C ILE A 227 -3.77 1.15 16.27
N GLU A 228 -4.66 0.18 16.09
CA GLU A 228 -4.45 -1.24 16.29
C GLU A 228 -4.60 -1.98 14.94
N SER A 229 -4.65 -1.23 13.82
CA SER A 229 -4.73 -1.77 12.45
C SER A 229 -3.39 -2.15 11.85
N GLY A 230 -2.27 -1.59 12.36
CA GLY A 230 -0.91 -1.87 11.87
C GLY A 230 -0.43 -1.04 10.68
N ILE A 231 -1.26 -0.12 10.14
CA ILE A 231 -0.93 0.68 8.94
C ILE A 231 0.30 1.59 9.17
N ILE A 232 0.43 2.16 10.37
CA ILE A 232 1.58 3.00 10.75
C ILE A 232 2.30 2.38 11.96
N GLN A 233 3.61 2.22 11.82
CA GLN A 233 4.49 1.66 12.85
C GLN A 233 5.35 2.78 13.47
N ALA A 234 4.90 3.32 14.60
CA ALA A 234 5.67 4.35 15.31
C ALA A 234 7.01 3.83 15.84
N GLU A 235 7.07 2.55 16.23
CA GLU A 235 8.30 1.84 16.59
C GLU A 235 8.63 0.84 15.48
N PHE A 236 9.03 1.37 14.32
CA PHE A 236 9.34 0.60 13.12
C PHE A 236 10.71 -0.08 13.21
N SER A 237 10.78 -1.35 12.83
CA SER A 237 12.02 -2.13 12.73
C SER A 237 12.10 -2.73 11.33
N VAL A 238 13.06 -2.25 10.51
CA VAL A 238 13.22 -2.74 9.13
C VAL A 238 13.43 -4.25 9.12
N VAL A 239 14.23 -4.74 10.05
CA VAL A 239 14.57 -6.16 10.12
C VAL A 239 13.38 -7.01 10.49
N ASP A 240 12.59 -6.61 11.48
CA ASP A 240 11.47 -7.43 11.95
C ASP A 240 10.31 -7.39 10.94
N THR A 241 10.04 -6.23 10.35
CA THR A 241 8.98 -6.09 9.33
C THR A 241 9.29 -6.91 8.08
N LEU A 242 10.51 -6.79 7.53
CA LEU A 242 10.84 -7.52 6.30
C LEU A 242 10.97 -9.03 6.54
N LYS A 243 11.39 -9.47 7.73
CA LYS A 243 11.37 -10.89 8.09
C LYS A 243 9.94 -11.45 8.14
N ALA A 244 9.00 -10.70 8.72
CA ALA A 244 7.61 -11.13 8.77
C ALA A 244 7.04 -11.33 7.35
N TRP A 245 7.39 -10.47 6.41
CA TRP A 245 6.98 -10.62 5.01
C TRP A 245 7.58 -11.87 4.36
N ILE A 246 8.88 -12.10 4.55
CA ILE A 246 9.56 -13.30 4.04
C ILE A 246 8.94 -14.59 4.62
N ASP A 247 8.62 -14.59 5.93
CA ASP A 247 8.03 -15.73 6.61
C ASP A 247 6.59 -15.99 6.10
N ASP A 248 5.77 -14.95 5.93
CA ASP A 248 4.40 -15.05 5.40
C ASP A 248 4.40 -15.59 3.95
N ASP A 249 5.29 -15.08 3.09
CA ASP A 249 5.46 -15.58 1.72
C ASP A 249 5.83 -17.07 1.71
N SER A 250 6.67 -17.51 2.65
CA SER A 250 7.07 -18.92 2.75
C SER A 250 5.91 -19.83 3.19
N GLU A 251 4.99 -19.32 4.04
CA GLU A 251 3.79 -20.06 4.44
C GLU A 251 2.78 -20.17 3.29
N GLU A 252 2.62 -19.12 2.47
CA GLU A 252 1.78 -19.16 1.27
C GLU A 252 2.34 -20.14 0.21
N GLU A 253 3.65 -20.11 -0.06
CA GLU A 253 4.30 -21.08 -0.96
C GLU A 253 4.17 -22.53 -0.45
N LEU A 254 4.26 -22.76 0.86
CA LEU A 254 4.08 -24.08 1.45
C LEU A 254 2.63 -24.58 1.34
N LEU A 255 1.64 -23.70 1.47
CA LEU A 255 0.22 -24.03 1.29
C LEU A 255 -0.08 -24.47 -0.14
N ASP A 256 0.57 -23.87 -1.15
CA ASP A 256 0.45 -24.24 -2.56
C ASP A 256 1.09 -25.59 -2.90
N THR A 257 1.99 -26.12 -2.06
CA THR A 257 2.67 -27.41 -2.27
C THR A 257 2.02 -28.60 -1.55
N LEU A 258 1.00 -28.38 -0.73
CA LEU A 258 0.26 -29.46 -0.08
C LEU A 258 -0.72 -30.10 -1.09
N PRO A 259 -0.68 -31.43 -1.30
CA PRO A 259 -1.67 -32.09 -2.14
C PRO A 259 -3.03 -32.02 -1.42
N SER A 260 -3.91 -31.14 -1.89
CA SER A 260 -5.31 -31.18 -1.47
C SER A 260 -5.98 -32.37 -2.16
N GLU A 261 -6.72 -33.19 -1.40
CA GLU A 261 -7.42 -34.39 -1.92
C GLU A 261 -8.41 -34.05 -3.08
N ASP A 262 -8.76 -32.78 -3.25
CA ASP A 262 -9.56 -32.26 -4.36
C ASP A 262 -8.75 -32.02 -5.65
N HIS A 263 -7.43 -31.81 -5.55
CA HIS A 263 -6.55 -31.56 -6.71
C HIS A 263 -6.30 -32.83 -7.53
N ASP A 264 -6.12 -33.99 -6.86
CA ASP A 264 -5.95 -35.29 -7.53
C ASP A 264 -7.19 -35.72 -8.32
N ILE A 265 -8.38 -35.38 -7.82
CA ILE A 265 -9.65 -35.64 -8.51
C ILE A 265 -9.79 -34.71 -9.72
N PHE A 266 -9.42 -33.43 -9.57
CA PHE A 266 -9.50 -32.45 -10.64
C PHE A 266 -8.50 -32.75 -11.77
N GLU A 267 -7.24 -33.10 -11.46
CA GLU A 267 -6.26 -33.56 -12.44
C GLU A 267 -6.73 -34.83 -13.17
N SER A 268 -7.28 -35.81 -12.43
CA SER A 268 -7.80 -37.04 -13.03
C SER A 268 -8.99 -36.77 -13.98
N LEU A 269 -9.79 -35.74 -13.73
CA LEU A 269 -10.90 -35.34 -14.59
C LEU A 269 -10.44 -34.58 -15.85
N MET A 270 -9.29 -33.91 -15.77
CA MET A 270 -8.68 -33.09 -16.83
C MET A 270 -7.68 -33.84 -17.71
N ALA A 271 -7.17 -35.00 -17.24
CA ALA A 271 -6.25 -35.85 -17.99
C ALA A 271 -6.85 -36.36 -19.30
N GLU A 272 -6.00 -36.76 -20.26
CA GLU A 272 -6.40 -37.25 -21.59
C GLU A 272 -7.37 -38.45 -21.48
N GLY A 273 -8.63 -38.27 -21.90
CA GLY A 273 -9.72 -39.25 -21.75
C GLY A 273 -10.59 -39.10 -20.50
N GLY A 274 -10.31 -38.11 -19.65
CA GLY A 274 -11.09 -37.73 -18.48
C GLY A 274 -12.43 -37.07 -18.83
N LEU A 275 -13.33 -37.00 -17.85
CA LEU A 275 -14.71 -36.52 -18.03
C LEU A 275 -14.77 -35.07 -18.55
N LEU A 276 -13.82 -34.22 -18.15
CA LEU A 276 -13.77 -32.80 -18.53
C LEU A 276 -12.96 -32.54 -19.80
N ALA A 277 -12.11 -33.48 -20.22
CA ALA A 277 -11.26 -33.34 -21.41
C ALA A 277 -12.08 -33.12 -22.70
N ASN A 278 -13.30 -33.65 -22.79
CA ASN A 278 -14.17 -33.43 -23.96
C ASN A 278 -15.11 -32.22 -23.81
N ILE A 279 -15.30 -31.69 -22.59
CA ILE A 279 -16.25 -30.60 -22.32
C ILE A 279 -15.57 -29.23 -22.50
N LEU A 280 -14.28 -29.11 -22.16
CA LEU A 280 -13.55 -27.84 -22.17
C LEU A 280 -12.90 -27.47 -23.50
N TYR A 281 -12.75 -28.43 -24.42
CA TYR A 281 -12.09 -28.20 -25.71
C TYR A 281 -13.04 -28.27 -26.92
N ASP A 282 -14.32 -28.59 -26.69
CA ASP A 282 -15.37 -28.48 -27.72
C ASP A 282 -16.14 -27.17 -27.54
N GLU A 283 -15.76 -26.18 -28.34
CA GLU A 283 -16.34 -24.84 -28.39
C GLU A 283 -17.88 -24.87 -28.51
N LYS A 284 -18.42 -25.90 -29.18
CA LYS A 284 -19.87 -26.06 -29.35
C LYS A 284 -20.57 -26.50 -28.06
N THR A 285 -19.93 -27.36 -27.27
CA THR A 285 -20.46 -27.85 -25.99
C THR A 285 -20.46 -26.74 -24.93
N ILE A 286 -19.45 -25.85 -24.94
CA ILE A 286 -19.36 -24.69 -24.04
C ILE A 286 -20.49 -23.69 -24.32
N LEU A 287 -20.77 -23.41 -25.59
CA LEU A 287 -21.84 -22.50 -26.00
C LEU A 287 -23.23 -23.03 -25.65
N GLU A 288 -23.45 -24.35 -25.78
CA GLU A 288 -24.77 -24.97 -25.51
C GLU A 288 -25.09 -25.08 -24.01
N ASN A 289 -24.08 -25.09 -23.13
CA ASN A 289 -24.25 -25.32 -21.68
C ASN A 289 -23.82 -24.15 -20.79
N SER A 290 -23.38 -23.02 -21.35
CA SER A 290 -23.04 -21.83 -20.58
C SER A 290 -24.29 -21.05 -20.16
N VAL A 291 -24.34 -20.68 -18.88
CA VAL A 291 -25.39 -19.81 -18.33
C VAL A 291 -24.87 -18.37 -18.34
N PRO A 292 -25.64 -17.38 -18.83
CA PRO A 292 -25.19 -15.98 -18.83
C PRO A 292 -24.78 -15.52 -17.43
N VAL A 293 -23.61 -14.89 -17.30
CA VAL A 293 -23.03 -14.41 -16.03
C VAL A 293 -23.98 -13.49 -15.26
N SER A 294 -24.91 -12.81 -15.95
CA SER A 294 -25.93 -11.95 -15.36
C SER A 294 -27.01 -12.68 -14.54
N SER A 295 -26.99 -14.03 -14.50
CA SER A 295 -28.00 -14.85 -13.81
C SER A 295 -27.53 -15.44 -12.48
N LEU A 296 -26.24 -15.32 -12.13
CA LEU A 296 -25.73 -15.77 -10.83
C LEU A 296 -25.98 -14.67 -9.80
N ALA A 297 -26.76 -14.99 -8.76
CA ALA A 297 -26.95 -14.10 -7.62
C ALA A 297 -25.58 -13.83 -6.97
N ILE A 298 -25.12 -12.59 -7.06
CA ILE A 298 -23.84 -12.16 -6.48
C ILE A 298 -23.98 -12.21 -4.96
N ALA A 299 -23.24 -13.11 -4.32
CA ALA A 299 -23.17 -13.18 -2.87
C ALA A 299 -22.51 -11.91 -2.32
N GLY A 300 -23.12 -11.25 -1.34
CA GLY A 300 -22.53 -10.08 -0.69
C GLY A 300 -21.25 -10.45 0.08
N ARG A 301 -20.31 -9.51 0.25
CA ARG A 301 -19.02 -9.70 0.97
C ARG A 301 -19.18 -10.43 2.32
N ASN A 302 -20.30 -10.19 3.02
CA ASN A 302 -20.59 -10.77 4.34
C ASN A 302 -21.52 -12.00 4.30
N ASP A 303 -22.07 -12.36 3.14
CA ASP A 303 -22.85 -13.58 2.96
C ASP A 303 -21.95 -14.79 3.02
N ARG A 304 -22.54 -15.96 3.27
CA ARG A 304 -21.79 -17.21 3.17
C ARG A 304 -21.25 -17.34 1.75
N CYS A 305 -19.96 -17.63 1.66
CA CYS A 305 -19.29 -17.73 0.39
C CYS A 305 -19.94 -18.85 -0.45
N PRO A 306 -20.29 -18.57 -1.72
CA PRO A 306 -20.83 -19.59 -2.61
C PRO A 306 -19.81 -20.71 -2.93
N CYS A 307 -18.52 -20.52 -2.59
CA CYS A 307 -17.46 -21.54 -2.62
C CYS A 307 -17.76 -22.75 -1.71
N GLY A 308 -18.76 -22.68 -0.82
CA GLY A 308 -19.12 -23.76 0.09
C GLY A 308 -18.27 -23.85 1.36
N SER A 309 -17.27 -22.98 1.54
CA SER A 309 -16.36 -22.98 2.71
C SER A 309 -17.03 -22.69 4.06
N GLY A 310 -18.30 -22.26 4.07
CA GLY A 310 -19.00 -21.82 5.27
C GLY A 310 -18.51 -20.48 5.85
N LYS A 311 -17.43 -19.90 5.30
CA LYS A 311 -16.90 -18.58 5.66
C LYS A 311 -17.68 -17.47 4.95
N LYS A 312 -17.53 -16.24 5.41
CA LYS A 312 -18.04 -15.06 4.69
C LYS A 312 -17.30 -14.90 3.36
N TYR A 313 -17.95 -14.43 2.30
CA TYR A 313 -17.36 -14.30 0.97
C TYR A 313 -16.02 -13.54 0.99
N LYS A 314 -15.95 -12.46 1.80
CA LYS A 314 -14.73 -11.65 2.04
C LYS A 314 -13.53 -12.38 2.66
N LYS A 315 -13.74 -13.57 3.19
CA LYS A 315 -12.71 -14.41 3.84
C LYS A 315 -12.51 -15.74 3.11
N CYS A 316 -13.09 -15.92 1.92
CA CYS A 316 -12.90 -17.13 1.09
C CYS A 316 -12.40 -16.75 -0.31
N CYS A 317 -13.24 -16.08 -1.11
CA CYS A 317 -13.03 -15.98 -2.56
C CYS A 317 -13.02 -14.52 -3.07
N LEU A 318 -12.88 -13.57 -2.16
CA LEU A 318 -12.76 -12.15 -2.48
C LEU A 318 -11.45 -11.61 -1.89
N GLN A 319 -10.39 -12.41 -1.96
CA GLN A 319 -9.02 -11.96 -1.76
C GLN A 319 -8.69 -10.99 -2.90
#